data_AF-A0A5C1ADC8-F1
#
_entry.id   AF-A0A5C1ADC8-F1
#
_cell.length_a   1.000
_cell.length_b   1.000
_cell.length_c   1.000
_cell.angle_alpha   90.00
_cell.angle_beta   90.00
_cell.angle_gamma   90.00
#
_symmetry.space_group_name_H-M   'P 1'
#
loop_
_entity.id
_entity.type
_entity.pdbx_description
1 polymer ?
#
loop_
_entity_poly.entity_id
_entity_poly.type
_entity_poly.pdbx_seq_one_letter_code
_entity_poly.pdbx_strand_id
1 'polypeptide(L)'
;MPPAARLGDMHVCPMVTGIVPHVGGPILPPCAPTVIIGMMPAARVGDMLVCVGPPDVIAKGSMTVMISMMPAARMGDLTAHGGTIVMGFPTVMIGDAGGGGAGGAGGAGGGSPMVAAAKTGAPFCEICSKGG
;
A
#
# COMPACT_ATOMS: atom_id res chain seq x y z
N MET A 1 3.23 -7.20 -8.82
CA MET A 1 2.41 -6.52 -7.80
C MET A 1 2.53 -7.33 -6.51
N PRO A 2 3.04 -6.77 -5.40
CA PRO A 2 3.11 -7.47 -4.11
C PRO A 2 1.80 -7.38 -3.30
N PRO A 3 1.58 -8.32 -2.36
CA PRO A 3 0.48 -8.28 -1.38
C PRO A 3 0.50 -7.01 -0.51
N ALA A 4 -0.68 -6.49 -0.15
CA ALA A 4 -0.84 -5.36 0.76
C ALA A 4 -0.47 -5.73 2.20
N ALA A 5 0.29 -4.88 2.88
CA ALA A 5 0.61 -5.06 4.30
C ALA A 5 -0.49 -4.48 5.20
N ARG A 6 -0.63 -5.04 6.39
CA ARG A 6 -1.68 -4.74 7.35
C ARG A 6 -1.16 -4.75 8.77
N LEU A 7 -1.99 -4.28 9.69
CA LEU A 7 -1.80 -4.49 11.12
C LEU A 7 -1.45 -5.97 11.41
N GLY A 8 -0.39 -6.19 12.18
CA GLY A 8 0.05 -7.53 12.55
C GLY A 8 0.97 -8.24 11.56
N ASP A 9 1.13 -7.75 10.33
CA ASP A 9 2.06 -8.37 9.38
C ASP A 9 3.51 -8.15 9.83
N MET A 10 4.35 -9.16 9.64
CA MET A 10 5.70 -9.20 10.18
C MET A 10 6.71 -8.49 9.27
N HIS A 11 7.73 -7.90 9.87
CA HIS A 11 8.94 -7.48 9.17
C HIS A 11 10.17 -8.23 9.69
N VAL A 12 11.25 -8.16 8.93
CA VAL A 12 12.59 -8.57 9.38
C VAL A 12 13.45 -7.32 9.52
N CYS A 13 14.26 -7.26 10.56
CA CYS A 13 15.11 -6.11 10.87
C CYS A 13 16.58 -6.57 10.94
N PRO A 14 17.47 -6.08 10.07
CA PRO A 14 18.89 -6.46 10.05
C PRO A 14 19.76 -5.56 10.95
N MET A 15 19.19 -4.52 11.55
CA MET A 15 19.94 -3.57 12.36
C MET A 15 20.51 -4.22 13.62
N VAL A 16 21.63 -3.69 14.10
CA VAL A 16 22.27 -4.13 15.33
C VAL A 16 22.56 -2.89 16.15
N THR A 17 22.11 -2.88 17.40
CA THR A 17 22.45 -1.82 18.36
C THR A 17 23.53 -2.34 19.31
N GLY A 18 24.77 -1.88 19.12
CA GLY A 18 25.93 -2.37 19.86
C GLY A 18 26.19 -3.85 19.54
N ILE A 19 25.92 -4.73 20.50
CA ILE A 19 26.03 -6.19 20.35
C ILE A 19 24.68 -6.89 20.20
N VAL A 20 23.57 -6.17 20.32
CA VAL A 20 22.22 -6.75 20.32
C VAL A 20 21.65 -6.68 18.91
N PRO A 21 21.46 -7.82 18.22
CA PRO A 21 20.79 -7.84 16.94
C PRO A 21 19.31 -7.50 17.14
N HIS A 22 18.79 -6.66 16.27
CA HIS A 22 17.36 -6.43 16.21
C HIS A 22 16.65 -7.69 15.71
N VAL A 23 15.41 -7.85 16.14
CA VAL A 23 14.51 -8.89 15.65
C VAL A 23 13.22 -8.19 15.24
N GLY A 24 12.85 -8.37 13.98
CA GLY A 24 11.63 -7.78 13.44
C GLY A 24 10.38 -8.43 14.03
N GLY A 25 9.33 -7.64 14.12
CA GLY A 25 8.04 -8.00 14.70
C GLY A 25 6.87 -7.44 13.89
N PRO A 26 5.64 -7.53 14.43
CA PRO A 26 4.45 -7.11 13.71
C PRO A 26 4.35 -5.59 13.54
N ILE A 27 3.64 -5.17 12.50
CA ILE A 27 3.16 -3.79 12.34
C ILE A 27 2.16 -3.46 13.47
N LEU A 28 2.32 -2.28 14.07
CA LEU A 28 1.59 -1.79 15.23
C LEU A 28 0.35 -0.95 14.85
N PRO A 29 -0.62 -0.81 15.77
CA PRO A 29 -1.69 0.17 15.61
C PRO A 29 -1.13 1.60 15.62
N PRO A 30 -1.82 2.59 15.01
CA PRO A 30 -3.20 2.52 14.51
C PRO A 30 -3.35 2.07 13.05
N CYS A 31 -2.28 2.01 12.25
CA CYS A 31 -2.37 1.82 10.80
C CYS A 31 -3.39 2.80 10.17
N ALA A 32 -4.09 2.44 9.09
CA ALA A 32 -5.28 3.15 8.60
C ALA A 32 -6.58 2.51 9.12
N PRO A 33 -7.22 3.02 10.19
CA PRO A 33 -8.43 2.41 10.74
C PRO A 33 -9.64 2.45 9.80
N THR A 34 -9.64 3.36 8.82
CA THR A 34 -10.74 3.53 7.87
C THR A 34 -10.61 2.65 6.63
N VAL A 35 -9.44 2.03 6.40
CA VAL A 35 -9.19 1.17 5.23
C VAL A 35 -8.87 -0.22 5.73
N ILE A 36 -9.83 -1.13 5.53
CA ILE A 36 -9.77 -2.49 6.07
C ILE A 36 -9.45 -3.48 4.94
N ILE A 37 -8.36 -4.22 5.10
CA ILE A 37 -7.92 -5.27 4.17
C ILE A 37 -8.00 -6.60 4.91
N GLY A 38 -8.85 -7.52 4.46
CA GLY A 38 -9.05 -8.82 5.11
C GLY A 38 -9.32 -8.73 6.62
N MET A 39 -10.26 -7.85 7.01
CA MET A 39 -10.66 -7.55 8.39
C MET A 39 -9.60 -6.90 9.29
N MET A 40 -8.48 -6.41 8.76
CA MET A 40 -7.47 -5.68 9.53
C MET A 40 -7.16 -4.31 8.90
N PRO A 41 -6.82 -3.28 9.70
CA PRO A 41 -6.37 -1.99 9.19
C PRO A 41 -5.18 -2.11 8.23
N ALA A 42 -5.22 -1.38 7.12
CA ALA A 42 -4.16 -1.36 6.12
C ALA A 42 -2.95 -0.56 6.60
N ALA A 43 -1.75 -1.08 6.35
CA ALA A 43 -0.50 -0.41 6.71
C ALA A 43 -0.04 0.57 5.64
N ARG A 44 0.70 1.59 6.05
CA ARG A 44 1.19 2.71 5.25
C ARG A 44 2.58 3.12 5.69
N VAL A 45 3.24 3.92 4.87
CA VAL A 45 4.45 4.64 5.28
C VAL A 45 4.18 5.47 6.53
N GLY A 46 5.10 5.40 7.49
CA GLY A 46 5.00 6.07 8.77
C GLY A 46 4.33 5.23 9.87
N ASP A 47 3.69 4.11 9.55
CA ASP A 47 3.18 3.20 10.58
C ASP A 47 4.35 2.48 11.29
N MET A 48 4.19 2.27 12.60
CA MET A 48 5.23 1.74 13.48
C MET A 48 5.27 0.22 13.42
N LEU A 49 6.43 -0.39 13.70
CA LEU A 49 6.60 -1.83 13.83
C LEU A 49 7.31 -2.19 15.15
N VAL A 50 6.94 -3.34 15.72
CA VAL A 50 7.67 -3.91 16.86
C VAL A 50 9.05 -4.36 16.39
N CYS A 51 10.09 -3.93 17.09
CA CYS A 51 11.46 -4.38 16.85
C CYS A 51 12.16 -4.59 18.19
N VAL A 52 13.01 -5.61 18.32
CA VAL A 52 13.89 -5.76 19.49
C VAL A 52 14.96 -4.66 19.41
N GLY A 53 14.72 -3.56 20.11
CA GLY A 53 15.42 -2.28 19.95
C GLY A 53 14.42 -1.12 20.09
N PRO A 54 14.72 0.08 19.57
CA PRO A 54 13.67 1.08 19.35
C PRO A 54 12.61 0.53 18.38
N PRO A 55 11.36 1.01 18.44
CA PRO A 55 10.37 0.72 17.41
C PRO A 55 10.85 1.12 16.02
N ASP A 56 10.57 0.30 15.01
CA ASP A 56 10.89 0.59 13.61
C ASP A 56 9.71 1.32 12.94
N VAL A 57 9.92 1.86 11.75
CA VAL A 57 8.93 2.60 10.97
C VAL A 57 8.95 2.15 9.52
N ILE A 58 7.77 2.03 8.89
CA ILE A 58 7.70 1.77 7.46
C ILE A 58 8.21 2.99 6.70
N ALA A 59 9.32 2.85 5.99
CA ALA A 59 10.02 3.95 5.33
C ALA A 59 9.66 4.07 3.84
N LYS A 60 9.26 2.97 3.21
CA LYS A 60 8.87 2.93 1.80
C LYS A 60 7.49 2.30 1.64
N GLY A 61 6.77 2.71 0.60
CA GLY A 61 5.48 2.18 0.21
C GLY A 61 5.31 2.18 -1.31
N SER A 62 4.08 2.02 -1.77
CA SER A 62 3.71 2.18 -3.19
C SER A 62 3.98 3.60 -3.68
N MET A 63 4.41 3.72 -4.93
CA MET A 63 4.58 5.02 -5.59
C MET A 63 3.28 5.60 -6.14
N THR A 64 2.21 4.80 -6.17
CA THR A 64 0.98 5.16 -6.87
C THR A 64 -0.29 4.95 -6.07
N VAL A 65 -0.30 4.03 -5.10
CA VAL A 65 -1.46 3.78 -4.26
C VAL A 65 -1.29 4.47 -2.92
N MET A 66 -2.27 5.33 -2.60
CA MET A 66 -2.31 6.09 -1.36
C MET A 66 -3.46 5.58 -0.49
N ILE A 67 -3.19 5.29 0.77
CA ILE A 67 -4.17 4.93 1.79
C ILE A 67 -4.15 6.02 2.85
N SER A 68 -5.30 6.67 3.08
CA SER A 68 -5.41 7.83 3.98
C SER A 68 -4.36 8.92 3.70
N MET A 69 -4.11 9.23 2.42
CA MET A 69 -3.13 10.22 1.96
C MET A 69 -1.65 9.87 2.26
N MET A 70 -1.35 8.64 2.65
CA MET A 70 0.03 8.15 2.79
C MET A 70 0.28 6.98 1.82
N PRO A 71 1.51 6.78 1.33
CA PRO A 71 1.84 5.65 0.48
C PRO A 71 1.48 4.31 1.14
N ALA A 72 0.79 3.43 0.41
CA ALA A 72 0.37 2.13 0.92
C ALA A 72 1.56 1.17 1.11
N ALA A 73 1.64 0.49 2.25
CA ALA A 73 2.71 -0.47 2.53
C ALA A 73 2.37 -1.87 1.99
N ARG A 74 3.41 -2.61 1.59
CA ARG A 74 3.32 -3.89 0.89
C ARG A 74 4.42 -4.83 1.33
N MET A 75 4.23 -6.11 1.06
CA MET A 75 5.31 -7.09 1.24
C MET A 75 6.53 -6.68 0.38
N GLY A 76 7.70 -6.65 1.00
CA GLY A 76 8.96 -6.23 0.41
C GLY A 76 9.28 -4.74 0.55
N ASP A 77 8.36 -3.91 1.07
CA ASP A 77 8.67 -2.50 1.31
C ASP A 77 9.63 -2.34 2.50
N LEU A 78 10.49 -1.32 2.41
CA LEU A 78 11.59 -1.08 3.35
C LEU A 78 11.13 -0.42 4.64
N THR A 79 11.81 -0.75 5.74
CA THR A 79 11.69 -0.10 7.04
C THR A 79 12.88 0.83 7.33
N ALA A 80 12.73 1.71 8.31
CA ALA A 80 13.75 2.69 8.69
C ALA A 80 15.03 2.01 9.24
N HIS A 81 14.90 0.84 9.86
CA HIS A 81 16.06 0.04 10.27
C HIS A 81 16.74 -0.73 9.12
N GLY A 82 16.37 -0.48 7.87
CA GLY A 82 16.90 -1.18 6.70
C GLY A 82 16.32 -2.58 6.50
N GLY A 83 15.26 -2.91 7.25
CA GLY A 83 14.51 -4.14 7.13
C GLY A 83 13.48 -4.13 6.02
N THR A 84 12.70 -5.20 5.94
CA THR A 84 11.61 -5.36 4.95
C THR A 84 10.39 -6.00 5.58
N ILE A 85 9.20 -5.60 5.15
CA ILE A 85 7.96 -6.31 5.46
C ILE A 85 7.96 -7.67 4.74
N VAL A 86 7.73 -8.76 5.47
CA VAL A 86 7.80 -10.14 4.94
C VAL A 86 6.45 -10.84 4.86
N MET A 87 5.39 -10.24 5.39
CA MET A 87 4.03 -10.75 5.26
C MET A 87 3.10 -9.69 4.66
N GLY A 88 2.01 -10.15 4.05
CA GLY A 88 0.95 -9.33 3.51
C GLY A 88 -0.28 -10.18 3.20
N PHE A 89 -1.37 -9.53 2.80
CA PHE A 89 -2.63 -10.22 2.49
C PHE A 89 -2.67 -10.68 1.03
N PRO A 90 -2.63 -11.99 0.74
CA PRO A 90 -2.39 -12.51 -0.60
C PRO A 90 -3.51 -12.23 -1.61
N THR A 91 -4.69 -11.79 -1.17
CA THR A 91 -5.82 -11.51 -2.07
C THR A 91 -5.94 -10.04 -2.46
N VAL A 92 -5.17 -9.15 -1.84
CA VAL A 92 -5.14 -7.72 -2.18
C VAL A 92 -3.74 -7.34 -2.60
N MET A 93 -3.57 -7.07 -3.89
CA MET A 93 -2.28 -6.78 -4.52
C MET A 93 -2.18 -5.31 -4.86
N ILE A 94 -1.11 -4.64 -4.41
CA ILE A 94 -0.90 -3.20 -4.64
C ILE A 94 0.23 -3.02 -5.65
N GLY A 95 -0.10 -2.51 -6.84
CA GLY A 95 0.86 -2.26 -7.91
C GLY A 95 1.58 -0.91 -7.79
N ASP A 96 2.69 -0.79 -8.53
CA ASP A 96 3.30 0.49 -8.91
C ASP A 96 3.20 0.64 -10.43
N ALA A 97 3.11 1.88 -10.93
CA ALA A 97 2.90 2.19 -12.35
C ALA A 97 3.99 1.70 -13.35
N GLY A 98 5.00 0.94 -12.90
CA GLY A 98 6.07 0.41 -13.76
C GLY A 98 5.81 -0.97 -14.36
N GLY A 99 4.72 -1.65 -14.03
CA GLY A 99 4.48 -3.04 -14.44
C GLY A 99 3.05 -3.30 -14.88
N GLY A 100 2.68 -2.77 -16.06
CA GLY A 100 1.42 -3.08 -16.73
C GLY A 100 0.23 -2.27 -16.23
N GLY A 101 -0.12 -1.23 -16.98
CA GLY A 101 -1.35 -0.45 -16.79
C GLY A 101 -1.12 0.82 -15.98
N ALA A 102 -1.24 1.96 -16.65
CA ALA A 102 -1.23 3.28 -16.04
C ALA A 102 -2.26 3.37 -14.90
N GLY A 103 -1.77 3.54 -13.68
CA GLY A 103 -2.58 3.77 -12.49
C GLY A 103 -1.78 4.55 -11.48
N GLY A 104 -1.33 5.75 -11.87
CA GLY A 104 -0.62 6.68 -11.01
C GLY A 104 -1.51 7.23 -9.89
N ALA A 105 -0.88 7.56 -8.76
CA ALA A 105 -1.48 8.40 -7.73
C ALA A 105 -2.10 9.63 -8.39
N GLY A 106 -3.41 9.80 -8.24
CA GLY A 106 -4.14 11.02 -8.64
C GLY A 106 -3.85 11.51 -10.06
N GLY A 107 -4.36 10.82 -11.08
CA GLY A 107 -4.34 11.35 -12.44
C GLY A 107 -5.26 10.59 -13.37
N ALA A 108 -6.47 11.13 -13.59
CA ALA A 108 -7.36 11.12 -14.77
C ALA A 108 -7.22 10.06 -15.90
N GLY A 109 -6.66 8.87 -15.68
CA GLY A 109 -6.25 7.95 -16.76
C GLY A 109 -6.94 6.59 -16.78
N GLY A 110 -7.67 6.23 -15.73
CA GLY A 110 -8.27 4.90 -15.57
C GLY A 110 -9.68 4.73 -16.14
N GLY A 111 -10.08 5.50 -17.15
CA GLY A 111 -11.47 5.48 -17.60
C GLY A 111 -11.64 5.67 -19.09
N SER A 112 -11.48 4.62 -19.89
CA SER A 112 -11.96 4.73 -21.27
C SER A 112 -13.46 5.10 -21.34
N PRO A 113 -14.37 4.53 -20.51
CA PRO A 113 -15.75 5.00 -20.45
C PRO A 113 -15.96 6.20 -19.51
N MET A 114 -15.28 6.26 -18.36
CA MET A 114 -15.51 7.35 -17.38
C MET A 114 -14.87 8.68 -17.81
N VAL A 115 -13.71 8.68 -18.45
CA VAL A 115 -13.07 9.89 -18.99
C VAL A 115 -13.81 10.36 -20.25
N ALA A 116 -14.32 9.44 -21.07
CA ALA A 116 -15.17 9.80 -22.21
C ALA A 116 -16.52 10.40 -21.75
N ALA A 117 -17.17 9.78 -20.75
CA ALA A 117 -18.36 10.31 -20.10
C ALA A 117 -18.11 11.69 -19.49
N ALA A 118 -16.99 11.90 -18.80
CA ALA A 118 -16.64 13.19 -18.20
C ALA A 118 -16.46 14.32 -19.23
N LYS A 119 -15.93 14.00 -20.43
CA LYS A 119 -15.74 14.99 -21.50
C LYS A 119 -17.05 15.36 -22.22
N THR A 120 -17.99 14.42 -22.27
CA THR A 120 -19.23 14.56 -23.07
C THR A 120 -20.46 14.83 -22.22
N GLY A 121 -20.37 14.65 -20.89
CA GLY A 121 -21.53 14.65 -20.00
C GLY A 121 -22.45 13.44 -20.17
N ALA A 122 -22.09 12.47 -21.01
CA ALA A 122 -22.91 11.28 -21.22
C ALA A 122 -22.86 10.37 -19.99
N PRO A 123 -24.00 9.75 -19.59
CA PRO A 123 -23.99 8.75 -18.54
C PRO A 123 -23.14 7.54 -18.98
N PHE A 124 -22.57 6.82 -18.01
CA PHE A 124 -21.72 5.63 -18.23
C PHE A 124 -22.51 4.39 -18.73
N CYS A 125 -23.61 4.60 -19.45
CA CYS A 125 -24.46 3.54 -19.98
C CYS A 125 -23.91 3.05 -21.33
N GLU A 126 -23.80 1.72 -21.44
CA GLU A 126 -23.34 1.03 -22.65
C GLU A 126 -24.22 1.34 -23.88
N ILE A 127 -25.49 1.66 -23.66
CA ILE A 127 -26.46 2.01 -24.71
C ILE A 127 -26.27 3.45 -25.18
N CYS A 128 -26.02 4.39 -24.27
CA CYS A 128 -25.75 5.79 -24.62
C CYS A 128 -24.42 5.97 -25.38
N SER A 129 -23.48 5.04 -25.19
CA SER A 129 -22.16 5.05 -25.82
C SER A 129 -22.18 4.61 -27.29
N LYS A 130 -23.26 3.96 -27.76
CA LYS A 130 -23.33 3.32 -29.08
C LYS A 130 -23.88 4.24 -30.19
N GLY A 131 -24.40 5.42 -29.85
CA GLY A 131 -25.04 6.33 -30.80
C GLY A 131 -26.35 5.74 -31.34
N GLY A 132 -27.46 6.45 -31.15
CA GLY A 132 -28.74 6.09 -31.76
C GLY A 132 -28.70 6.19 -33.29
#